data_AF-A0A7D9D4H4-F1
#
_entry.id   AF-A0A7D9D4H4-F1
#
_cell.length_a   1.000
_cell.length_b   1.000
_cell.length_c   1.000
_cell.angle_alpha   90.00
_cell.angle_beta   90.00
_cell.angle_gamma   90.00
#
_symmetry.space_group_name_H-M   'P 1'
#
loop_
_entity.id
_entity.type
_entity.pdbx_description
1 polymer ?
#
loop_
_entity_poly.entity_id
_entity_poly.type
_entity_poly.pdbx_seq_one_letter_code
_entity_poly.pdbx_strand_id
1 'polypeptide(L)'
;MPKYVNVIVEMSGQKAYKLLFAEMSSWVRRKTPAAECTGKNGPEGAFEIFVDGQKVFSKLERNGYPVLNEIATAIENYSKGKPVVEVTKTARRKCACGHTDCVCGIATSITKADCPCECAGSCH
;
A
#
# COMPACT_ATOMS: atom_id res chain seq x y z
N MET A 1 -25.65 -6.81 4.03
CA MET A 1 -24.75 -7.22 2.93
C MET A 1 -23.56 -6.27 2.92
N PRO A 2 -22.32 -6.75 2.76
CA PRO A 2 -21.16 -5.85 2.63
C PRO A 2 -21.35 -4.94 1.42
N LYS A 3 -21.14 -3.63 1.60
CA LYS A 3 -21.24 -2.63 0.53
C LYS A 3 -20.13 -2.90 -0.50
N TYR A 4 -20.43 -2.69 -1.78
CA TYR A 4 -19.41 -2.55 -2.80
C TYR A 4 -18.46 -1.41 -2.44
N VAL A 5 -17.15 -1.63 -2.56
CA VAL A 5 -16.14 -0.63 -2.22
C VAL A 5 -15.20 -0.45 -3.39
N ASN A 6 -15.11 0.79 -3.89
CA ASN A 6 -14.13 1.14 -4.90
C ASN A 6 -12.85 1.67 -4.23
N VAL A 7 -11.74 0.99 -4.45
CA VAL A 7 -10.42 1.33 -3.93
C VAL A 7 -9.54 1.80 -5.08
N ILE A 8 -9.12 3.06 -5.05
CA ILE A 8 -8.22 3.65 -6.03
C ILE A 8 -6.86 3.85 -5.37
N VAL A 9 -5.80 3.41 -6.03
CA VAL A 9 -4.43 3.62 -5.58
C VAL A 9 -3.68 4.45 -6.60
N GLU A 10 -3.28 5.66 -6.23
CA GLU A 10 -2.40 6.49 -7.04
C GLU A 10 -0.96 6.20 -6.62
N MET A 11 -0.17 5.69 -7.56
CA MET A 11 1.18 5.22 -7.26
C MET A 11 2.19 5.61 -8.32
N SER A 12 3.45 5.71 -7.90
CA SER A 12 4.57 5.88 -8.83
C SER A 12 4.60 4.73 -9.87
N GLY A 13 5.02 5.05 -11.10
CA GLY A 13 5.15 4.09 -12.20
C GLY A 13 6.21 3.00 -12.00
N GLN A 14 7.03 3.11 -10.94
CA GLN A 14 8.08 2.15 -10.60
C GLN A 14 7.53 0.75 -10.30
N LYS A 15 8.25 -0.30 -10.72
CA LYS A 15 7.83 -1.70 -10.61
C LYS A 15 7.51 -2.11 -9.16
N ALA A 16 8.32 -1.66 -8.20
CA ALA A 16 8.09 -1.92 -6.77
C ALA A 16 6.70 -1.50 -6.28
N TYR A 17 6.21 -0.35 -6.72
CA TYR A 17 4.90 0.17 -6.29
C TYR A 17 3.76 -0.66 -6.89
N LYS A 18 3.93 -1.16 -8.13
CA LYS A 18 2.98 -2.08 -8.75
C LYS A 18 2.92 -3.43 -8.02
N LEU A 19 4.06 -3.95 -7.57
CA LEU A 19 4.12 -5.17 -6.75
C LEU A 19 3.45 -4.95 -5.38
N LEU A 20 3.72 -3.82 -4.72
CA LEU A 20 3.06 -3.44 -3.48
C LEU A 20 1.54 -3.32 -3.65
N PHE A 21 1.08 -2.72 -4.75
CA PHE A 21 -0.34 -2.63 -5.10
C PHE A 21 -0.98 -4.02 -5.28
N ALA A 22 -0.30 -4.94 -5.96
CA ALA A 22 -0.79 -6.30 -6.14
C ALA A 22 -0.94 -7.04 -4.80
N GLU A 23 0.05 -6.92 -3.91
CA GLU A 23 0.02 -7.53 -2.59
C GLU A 23 -1.08 -6.91 -1.72
N MET A 24 -1.19 -5.58 -1.69
CA MET A 24 -2.27 -4.86 -1.01
C MET A 24 -3.65 -5.29 -1.51
N SER A 25 -3.84 -5.39 -2.82
CA SER A 25 -5.09 -5.84 -3.44
C SER A 25 -5.46 -7.26 -3.00
N SER A 26 -4.48 -8.16 -2.85
CA SER A 26 -4.72 -9.50 -2.31
C SER A 26 -5.21 -9.45 -0.86
N TRP A 27 -4.58 -8.63 -0.02
CA TRP A 27 -5.01 -8.43 1.37
C TRP A 27 -6.43 -7.89 1.47
N VAL A 28 -6.78 -6.90 0.64
CA VAL A 28 -8.13 -6.32 0.59
C VAL A 28 -9.15 -7.35 0.15
N ARG A 29 -8.91 -8.07 -0.95
CA ARG A 29 -9.86 -9.06 -1.50
C ARG A 29 -10.10 -10.24 -0.56
N ARG A 30 -9.12 -10.61 0.28
CA ARG A 30 -9.30 -11.65 1.32
C ARG A 30 -10.31 -11.25 2.38
N LYS A 31 -10.35 -9.97 2.79
CA LYS A 31 -11.28 -9.46 3.81
C LYS A 31 -12.58 -8.93 3.22
N THR A 32 -12.51 -8.35 2.03
CA THR A 32 -13.63 -7.72 1.32
C THR A 32 -13.63 -8.19 -0.13
N PRO A 33 -14.19 -9.39 -0.43
CA PRO A 33 -14.18 -9.94 -1.79
C PRO A 33 -14.90 -9.07 -2.83
N ALA A 34 -15.88 -8.27 -2.39
CA ALA A 34 -16.63 -7.34 -3.23
C ALA A 34 -15.90 -6.01 -3.50
N ALA A 35 -14.69 -5.81 -2.97
CA ALA A 35 -13.91 -4.61 -3.24
C ALA A 35 -13.22 -4.69 -4.60
N GLU A 36 -13.27 -3.59 -5.34
CA GLU A 36 -12.52 -3.40 -6.57
C GLU A 36 -11.30 -2.53 -6.29
N CYS A 37 -10.11 -2.99 -6.70
CA CYS A 37 -8.86 -2.27 -6.52
C CYS A 37 -8.33 -1.84 -7.89
N THR A 38 -8.18 -0.54 -8.09
CA THR A 38 -7.71 0.06 -9.34
C THR A 38 -6.43 0.87 -9.10
N GLY A 39 -5.38 0.58 -9.86
CA GLY A 39 -4.14 1.35 -9.84
C GLY A 39 -4.16 2.49 -10.87
N LYS A 40 -3.70 3.67 -10.45
CA LYS A 40 -3.51 4.86 -11.30
C LYS A 40 -2.08 5.38 -11.19
N ASN A 41 -1.62 6.06 -12.24
CA ASN A 41 -0.34 6.75 -12.21
C ASN A 41 -0.43 7.98 -11.30
N GLY A 42 0.43 8.02 -10.30
CA GLY A 42 0.62 9.15 -9.40
C GLY A 42 2.04 9.74 -9.52
N PRO A 43 2.34 10.77 -8.72
CA PRO A 43 3.66 11.39 -8.71
C PRO A 43 4.77 10.44 -8.24
N GLU A 44 6.02 10.83 -8.46
CA GLU A 44 7.16 10.04 -8.02
C GLU A 44 7.13 9.80 -6.50
N GLY A 45 7.44 8.57 -6.10
CA GLY A 45 7.43 8.17 -4.68
C GLY A 45 6.05 8.06 -4.03
N ALA A 46 4.96 8.31 -4.75
CA ALA A 46 3.60 8.29 -4.23
C ALA A 46 3.06 6.86 -4.05
N PHE A 47 2.27 6.66 -2.99
CA PHE A 47 1.42 5.49 -2.80
C PHE A 47 0.23 5.92 -1.95
N GLU A 48 -0.75 6.49 -2.64
CA GLU A 48 -1.91 7.15 -2.07
C GLU A 48 -3.13 6.26 -2.27
N ILE A 49 -3.90 6.03 -1.22
CA ILE A 49 -5.03 5.09 -1.24
C ILE A 49 -6.31 5.86 -0.97
N PHE A 50 -7.28 5.71 -1.85
CA PHE A 50 -8.60 6.31 -1.78
C PHE A 50 -9.66 5.23 -1.78
N VAL A 51 -10.71 5.41 -0.97
CA VAL A 51 -11.86 4.53 -0.87
C VAL A 51 -13.11 5.34 -1.11
N ASP A 52 -13.87 5.02 -2.15
CA ASP A 52 -15.03 5.79 -2.62
C ASP A 52 -14.72 7.31 -2.72
N GLY A 53 -13.51 7.65 -3.17
CA GLY A 53 -13.02 9.03 -3.32
C GLY A 53 -12.47 9.68 -2.04
N GLN A 54 -12.57 9.01 -0.88
CA GLN A 54 -12.03 9.51 0.39
C GLN A 54 -10.63 8.96 0.63
N LYS A 55 -9.69 9.83 1.01
CA LYS A 55 -8.30 9.43 1.28
C LYS A 55 -8.23 8.56 2.54
N VAL A 56 -7.64 7.38 2.42
CA VAL A 56 -7.44 6.41 3.51
C VAL A 56 -5.98 6.38 3.95
N PHE A 57 -5.06 6.58 3.02
CA PHE A 57 -3.63 6.57 3.32
C PHE A 57 -2.87 7.45 2.35
N SER A 58 -1.85 8.12 2.85
CA SER A 58 -0.91 8.90 2.05
C SER A 58 0.51 8.55 2.43
N LYS A 59 1.28 7.98 1.50
CA LYS A 59 2.70 7.72 1.73
C LYS A 59 3.48 9.03 1.84
N LEU A 60 3.16 10.01 0.98
CA LEU A 60 3.87 11.28 0.93
C LEU A 60 3.67 12.09 2.22
N GLU A 61 2.45 12.16 2.75
CA GLU A 61 2.18 12.89 4.00
C GLU A 61 2.79 12.20 5.22
N ARG A 62 2.83 10.86 5.22
CA ARG A 62 3.25 10.08 6.39
C ARG A 62 4.74 9.72 6.38
N ASN A 63 5.41 9.98 5.26
CA ASN A 63 6.77 9.55 4.99
C ASN A 63 6.99 8.08 5.37
N GLY A 64 6.19 7.17 4.80
CA GLY A 64 6.25 5.75 5.11
C GLY A 64 5.22 4.91 4.34
N TYR A 65 5.50 3.61 4.24
CA TYR A 65 4.64 2.66 3.52
C TYR A 65 3.42 2.23 4.37
N PRO A 66 2.31 1.81 3.74
CA PRO A 66 1.14 1.34 4.46
C PRO A 66 1.38 -0.03 5.11
N VAL A 67 0.79 -0.24 6.28
CA VAL A 67 0.66 -1.60 6.85
C VAL A 67 -0.52 -2.29 6.17
N LEU A 68 -0.25 -3.27 5.30
CA LEU A 68 -1.27 -3.88 4.42
C LEU A 68 -2.48 -4.45 5.17
N ASN A 69 -2.27 -5.10 6.32
CA ASN A 69 -3.38 -5.60 7.14
C ASN A 69 -4.27 -4.49 7.70
N GLU A 70 -3.69 -3.34 8.06
CA GLU A 70 -4.46 -2.20 8.59
C GLU A 70 -5.32 -1.58 7.48
N ILE A 71 -4.76 -1.42 6.28
CA ILE A 71 -5.51 -0.96 5.10
C ILE A 71 -6.69 -1.87 4.80
N ALA A 72 -6.46 -3.19 4.74
CA ALA A 72 -7.52 -4.16 4.50
C ALA A 72 -8.60 -4.13 5.58
N THR A 73 -8.21 -3.94 6.84
CA THR A 73 -9.16 -3.83 7.98
C THR A 73 -9.97 -2.53 7.93
N ALA A 74 -9.35 -1.41 7.53
CA ALA A 74 -10.06 -0.15 7.35
C ALA A 74 -11.12 -0.26 6.23
N ILE A 75 -10.76 -0.88 5.10
CA ILE A 75 -11.67 -1.12 3.97
C ILE A 75 -12.81 -2.09 4.36
N GLU A 76 -12.49 -3.16 5.10
CA GLU A 76 -13.51 -4.10 5.61
C GLU A 76 -14.51 -3.40 6.53
N ASN A 77 -14.02 -2.58 7.47
CA ASN A 77 -14.87 -1.79 8.36
C ASN A 77 -15.78 -0.85 7.56
N TYR A 78 -15.25 -0.17 6.54
CA TYR A 78 -16.02 0.68 5.67
C TYR A 78 -17.11 -0.10 4.90
N SER A 79 -16.78 -1.27 4.36
CA SER A 79 -17.75 -2.14 3.69
C SER A 79 -18.89 -2.59 4.62
N LYS A 80 -18.64 -2.65 5.94
CA LYS A 80 -19.65 -2.95 6.99
C LYS A 80 -20.47 -1.72 7.42
N GLY A 81 -20.31 -0.57 6.77
CA GLY A 81 -21.07 0.65 7.04
C GLY A 81 -20.46 1.59 8.08
N LYS A 82 -19.22 1.33 8.53
CA LYS A 82 -18.48 2.29 9.36
C LYS A 82 -17.95 3.44 8.48
N PRO A 83 -17.70 4.63 9.04
CA PRO A 83 -17.08 5.72 8.28
C PRO A 83 -15.68 5.35 7.79
N VAL A 84 -15.23 6.00 6.71
CA VAL A 84 -13.84 5.89 6.28
C VAL A 84 -12.94 6.46 7.38
N VAL A 85 -11.95 5.67 7.77
CA VAL A 85 -10.93 6.07 8.74
C VAL A 85 -9.58 6.13 8.05
N GLU A 86 -8.87 7.23 8.26
CA GLU A 86 -7.53 7.39 7.75
C GLU A 86 -6.55 6.52 8.57
N VAL A 87 -5.79 5.67 7.88
CA VAL A 87 -4.81 4.79 8.52
C VAL A 87 -3.53 5.58 8.72
N THR A 88 -3.20 5.93 9.96
CA THR A 88 -1.97 6.69 10.29
C THR A 88 -0.75 5.80 10.49
N LYS A 89 -0.96 4.50 10.71
CA LYS A 89 0.11 3.54 10.98
C LYS A 89 0.93 3.28 9.71
N THR A 90 2.22 3.57 9.78
CA THR A 90 3.17 3.26 8.71
C THR A 90 4.01 2.06 9.08
N ALA A 91 4.36 1.27 8.08
CA ALA A 91 5.34 0.23 8.20
C ALA A 91 6.73 0.83 7.95
N ARG A 92 7.52 0.96 9.01
CA ARG A 92 8.96 1.26 8.96
C ARG A 92 9.71 0.01 9.35
N ARG A 93 9.65 -1.02 8.52
CA ARG A 93 10.47 -2.22 8.74
C ARG A 93 11.87 -1.93 8.21
N LYS A 94 12.88 -2.17 9.05
CA LYS A 94 14.26 -2.24 8.58
C LYS A 94 14.33 -3.34 7.52
N CYS A 95 14.75 -2.98 6.33
CA CYS A 95 15.16 -3.94 5.31
C CYS A 95 16.24 -4.86 5.89
N ALA A 96 16.38 -6.09 5.39
CA ALA A 96 17.57 -6.91 5.62
C ALA A 96 18.88 -6.16 5.26
N CYS A 97 18.78 -5.18 4.37
CA CYS A 97 19.82 -4.25 3.94
C CYS A 97 20.01 -3.00 4.84
N GLY A 98 19.34 -2.90 5.99
CA GLY A 98 19.54 -1.83 6.98
C GLY A 98 18.79 -0.51 6.74
N HIS A 99 18.16 -0.31 5.58
CA HIS A 99 17.37 0.90 5.28
C HIS A 99 16.05 0.97 6.06
N THR A 100 15.68 2.18 6.50
CA THR A 100 14.45 2.45 7.28
C THR A 100 13.19 2.65 6.43
N ASP A 101 13.37 2.92 5.13
CA ASP A 101 12.29 3.29 4.21
C ASP A 101 12.32 2.44 2.93
N CYS A 102 12.50 1.12 3.08
CA CYS A 102 12.51 0.18 1.96
C CYS A 102 11.14 -0.50 1.77
N VAL A 103 10.64 -0.50 0.53
CA VAL A 103 9.42 -1.23 0.15
C VAL A 103 9.58 -2.76 0.29
N CYS A 104 10.80 -3.27 0.18
CA CYS A 104 11.17 -4.67 0.32
C CYS A 104 10.93 -5.26 1.72
N GLY A 105 10.84 -4.41 2.76
CA GLY A 105 10.48 -4.84 4.11
C GLY A 105 8.98 -4.98 4.33
N ILE A 106 8.16 -4.59 3.35
CA ILE A 106 6.71 -4.44 3.48
C ILE A 106 5.96 -5.51 2.69
N ALA A 107 6.36 -5.71 1.43
CA ALA A 107 5.77 -6.67 0.53
C ALA A 107 6.70 -7.87 0.37
N THR A 108 6.18 -9.05 0.69
CA THR A 108 6.90 -10.33 0.56
C THR A 108 7.23 -10.69 -0.88
N SER A 109 6.51 -10.08 -1.83
CA SER A 109 6.67 -10.31 -3.27
C SER A 109 7.77 -9.43 -3.90
N ILE A 110 8.37 -8.51 -3.14
CA ILE A 110 9.39 -7.60 -3.66
C ILE A 110 10.77 -8.17 -3.35
N THR A 111 11.51 -8.52 -4.40
CA THR A 111 12.90 -8.94 -4.29
C THR A 111 13.83 -7.72 -4.17
N LYS A 112 15.08 -7.95 -3.73
CA LYS A 112 16.12 -6.91 -3.68
C LYS A 112 16.30 -6.18 -5.03
N ALA A 113 16.12 -6.89 -6.15
CA ALA A 113 16.29 -6.34 -7.50
C ALA A 113 15.14 -5.41 -7.95
N ASP A 114 13.96 -5.55 -7.35
CA ASP A 114 12.79 -4.74 -7.66
C ASP A 114 12.66 -3.53 -6.72
N CYS A 115 13.56 -3.42 -5.73
CA CYS A 115 13.58 -2.34 -4.78
C CYS A 115 14.09 -1.04 -5.44
N PRO A 116 13.39 0.09 -5.28
CA PRO A 116 13.78 1.36 -5.90
C PRO A 116 14.90 2.09 -5.14
N CYS A 117 15.61 1.41 -4.23
CA CYS A 117 16.81 2.00 -3.64
C CYS A 117 17.87 2.15 -4.73
N GLU A 118 18.62 3.24 -4.74
CA GLU A 118 19.85 3.38 -5.53
C GLU A 118 21.01 2.53 -4.95
N CYS A 119 20.69 1.44 -4.26
CA CYS A 119 21.70 0.60 -3.65
C CYS A 119 22.28 -0.32 -4.73
N ALA A 120 23.32 0.20 -5.42
CA ALA A 120 24.09 -0.40 -6.52
C ALA A 120 24.84 -1.68 -6.12
N GLY A 121 24.13 -2.67 -5.56
CA GLY A 121 24.68 -3.96 -5.16
C GLY A 121 25.39 -3.98 -3.79
N SER A 122 25.81 -2.85 -3.26
CA SER A 122 26.47 -2.73 -1.94
C SER A 122 25.46 -2.72 -0.80
N CYS A 123 24.89 -3.89 -0.49
CA CYS A 123 24.31 -4.15 0.83
C CYS A 123 25.29 -5.06 1.58
N HIS A 124 25.81 -4.56 2.72
CA HIS A 124 26.56 -5.37 3.69
C HIS A 124 25.68 -6.45 4.31
#